data_AF-W1XB94-F1
#
_entry.id   AF-W1XB94-F1
#
_cell.length_a   1.000
_cell.length_b   1.000
_cell.length_c   1.000
_cell.angle_alpha   90.00
_cell.angle_beta   90.00
_cell.angle_gamma   90.00
#
_symmetry.space_group_name_H-M   'P 1'
#
loop_
_entity.id
_entity.type
_entity.pdbx_description
1 polymer ?
#
loop_
_entity_poly.entity_id
_entity_poly.type
_entity_poly.pdbx_seq_one_letter_code
_entity_poly.pdbx_strand_id
1 'polypeptide(L)' 'YLKRPDGTRFMPDFDERGELAPRDIVARAIDHEMKRLGADCMFLDISHKPADFIRQHFPMIYEKLLG' A
#
# COMPACT_ATOMS: atom_id res chain seq x y z
N TYR A 1 3.34 -0.97 -3.49
CA TYR A 1 2.82 0.38 -3.70
C TYR A 1 1.59 0.60 -2.85
N LEU A 2 1.39 1.83 -2.38
CA LEU A 2 0.18 2.23 -1.69
C LEU A 2 -0.74 2.94 -2.70
N LYS A 3 -1.95 2.42 -2.85
CA LYS A 3 -2.89 2.81 -3.90
C LYS A 3 -4.20 3.34 -3.33
N ARG A 4 -4.75 4.33 -4.03
CA ARG A 4 -6.12 4.81 -3.87
C ARG A 4 -7.11 3.78 -4.44
N PRO A 5 -8.42 3.91 -4.17
CA PRO A 5 -9.45 3.03 -4.75
C PRO A 5 -9.50 3.03 -6.28
N ASP A 6 -9.06 4.11 -6.93
CA ASP A 6 -8.93 4.21 -8.39
C ASP A 6 -7.68 3.52 -8.96
N GLY A 7 -6.84 2.92 -8.10
CA GLY A 7 -5.60 2.23 -8.48
C GLY A 7 -4.36 3.12 -8.60
N THR A 8 -4.49 4.44 -8.46
CA THR A 8 -3.35 5.37 -8.54
C THR A 8 -2.50 5.34 -7.26
N ARG A 9 -1.20 5.60 -7.40
CA ARG A 9 -0.29 5.76 -6.26
C ARG A 9 -0.46 7.15 -5.66
N PHE A 10 -0.46 7.24 -4.33
CA PHE A 10 -0.60 8.53 -3.64
C PHE A 10 0.63 8.95 -2.85
N MET A 11 1.44 8.02 -2.34
CA MET A 11 2.59 8.39 -1.50
C MET A 11 3.59 9.36 -2.14
N PRO A 12 3.90 9.29 -3.46
CA PRO A 12 4.77 10.28 -4.10
C PRO A 12 4.25 11.72 -4.04
N ASP A 13 2.96 11.93 -3.82
CA ASP A 13 2.35 13.26 -3.67
C ASP A 13 2.59 13.87 -2.27
N PHE A 14 3.01 13.04 -1.29
CA PHE A 14 3.25 13.45 0.10
C PHE A 14 4.72 13.49 0.48
N ASP A 15 5.51 12.54 0.00
CA ASP A 15 6.93 12.40 0.35
C ASP A 15 7.71 11.79 -0.81
N GLU A 16 8.88 12.34 -1.11
CA GLU A 16 9.76 11.87 -2.19
C GLU A 16 10.21 10.41 -2.01
N ARG A 17 10.27 9.91 -0.77
CA ARG A 17 10.59 8.52 -0.45
C ARG A 17 9.43 7.56 -0.73
N GLY A 18 8.24 8.11 -1.00
CA GLY A 18 7.05 7.34 -1.31
C GLY A 18 6.69 6.34 -0.19
N GLU A 19 6.42 5.09 -0.57
CA GLU A 19 6.07 4.01 0.37
C GLU A 19 7.22 3.63 1.34
N LEU A 20 8.43 4.15 1.14
CA LEU A 20 9.59 3.96 2.02
C LEU A 20 9.76 5.10 3.04
N ALA A 21 8.85 6.08 3.06
CA ALA A 21 8.84 7.12 4.08
C ALA A 21 8.60 6.54 5.50
N PRO A 22 8.98 7.28 6.56
CA PRO A 22 8.65 6.93 7.94
C PRO A 22 7.17 6.61 8.16
N ARG A 23 6.90 5.66 9.06
CA ARG A 23 5.56 5.12 9.32
C ARG A 23 4.54 6.20 9.67
N ASP A 24 4.95 7.21 10.44
CA ASP A 24 4.07 8.31 10.86
C ASP A 24 3.70 9.24 9.69
N ILE A 25 4.56 9.39 8.68
CA ILE A 25 4.26 10.11 7.44
C ILE A 25 3.30 9.28 6.59
N VAL A 26 3.59 7.99 6.40
CA VAL A 26 2.75 7.07 5.64
C VAL A 26 1.34 6.99 6.23
N ALA A 27 1.23 6.84 7.56
CA ALA A 27 -0.06 6.76 8.24
C ALA A 27 -0.88 8.05 8.09
N ARG A 28 -0.22 9.22 8.16
CA ARG A 28 -0.87 10.52 7.94
C ARG A 28 -1.34 10.71 6.50
N ALA A 29 -0.55 10.27 5.52
CA ALA A 29 -0.94 10.30 4.12
C ALA A 29 -2.17 9.41 3.84
N ILE A 30 -2.22 8.21 4.44
CA ILE A 30 -3.39 7.31 4.35
C ILE A 30 -4.64 7.98 4.94
N ASP A 31 -4.55 8.53 6.15
CA ASP A 31 -5.67 9.21 6.82
C ASP A 31 -6.18 10.41 6.00
N HIS A 32 -5.26 11.20 5.44
CA HIS A 32 -5.60 12.31 4.56
C HIS A 32 -6.39 11.86 3.33
N GLU A 33 -5.91 10.83 2.62
CA GLU A 33 -6.57 10.35 1.40
C GLU A 33 -7.93 9.70 1.70
N MET A 34 -8.05 8.98 2.82
CA MET A 34 -9.32 8.40 3.27
C MET A 34 -10.37 9.49 3.51
N LYS A 35 -10.00 10.55 4.25
CA LYS A 35 -10.89 11.69 4.52
C LYS A 35 -11.24 12.49 3.26
N ARG A 36 -10.26 12.73 2.38
CA ARG A 36 -10.44 13.50 1.14
C ARG A 36 -11.41 12.82 0.18
N LEU A 37 -11.34 11.49 0.08
CA LEU A 37 -12.13 10.70 -0.87
C LEU A 37 -13.40 10.11 -0.23
N GLY A 38 -13.55 10.17 1.09
CA GLY A 38 -14.59 9.44 1.80
C GLY A 38 -14.43 7.93 1.66
N ALA A 39 -13.18 7.44 1.58
CA ALA A 39 -12.87 6.04 1.35
C ALA A 39 -12.63 5.30 2.67
N ASP A 40 -13.18 4.09 2.79
CA ASP A 40 -13.03 3.24 3.98
C ASP A 40 -11.61 2.72 4.17
N CYS A 41 -10.86 2.56 3.09
CA CYS A 41 -9.50 2.05 3.13
C CYS A 41 -8.65 2.48 1.92
N MET A 42 -7.36 2.22 2.03
CA MET A 42 -6.37 2.28 0.95
C MET A 42 -5.80 0.88 0.70
N PHE A 43 -5.18 0.67 -0.45
CA PHE A 43 -4.70 -0.65 -0.87
C PHE A 43 -3.18 -0.76 -0.81
N LEU A 44 -2.69 -1.91 -0.34
CA LEU A 44 -1.29 -2.32 -0.46
C LEU A 44 -1.16 -3.29 -1.64
N ASP A 45 -0.40 -2.90 -2.66
CA ASP A 45 -0.22 -3.68 -3.88
C ASP A 45 1.25 -4.04 -4.15
N ILE A 46 1.56 -5.33 -4.11
CA ILE A 46 2.88 -5.89 -4.42
C ILE A 46 2.89 -6.71 -5.73
N SER A 47 1.81 -6.68 -6.52
CA SER A 47 1.64 -7.46 -7.76
C SER A 47 2.65 -7.12 -8.87
N HIS A 48 3.31 -5.98 -8.78
CA HIS A 48 4.42 -5.60 -9.66
C HIS A 48 5.69 -6.46 -9.45
N LYS A 49 5.75 -7.29 -8.40
CA LYS A 49 6.82 -8.26 -8.17
C LYS A 49 6.41 -9.65 -8.68
N PRO A 50 7.37 -10.49 -9.11
CA PRO A 50 7.08 -11.87 -9.50
C PRO A 50 6.37 -12.66 -8.40
N ALA A 51 5.44 -13.55 -8.77
CA ALA A 51 4.69 -14.36 -7.81
C ALA A 51 5.61 -15.20 -6.91
N ASP A 52 6.69 -15.76 -7.46
CA ASP A 52 7.66 -16.55 -6.69
C ASP A 52 8.39 -15.71 -5.63
N PHE A 53 8.72 -14.45 -5.95
CA PHE A 53 9.31 -13.53 -4.99
C PHE A 53 8.37 -13.31 -3.80
N ILE A 54 7.08 -13.11 -4.07
CA ILE A 54 6.07 -12.88 -3.03
C ILE A 54 5.91 -14.13 -2.14
N ARG A 55 5.79 -15.31 -2.74
CA ARG A 55 5.61 -16.58 -2.01
C ARG A 55 6.82 -16.91 -1.13
N GLN A 56 8.03 -16.61 -1.60
CA GLN A 56 9.26 -16.86 -0.84
C GLN A 56 9.47 -15.86 0.31
N HIS A 57 9.18 -14.58 0.11
CA HIS A 57 9.45 -13.54 1.12
C HIS A 57 8.29 -13.35 2.11
N PHE A 58 7.05 -13.63 1.70
CA PHE A 58 5.85 -13.42 2.49
C PHE A 58 4.95 -14.68 2.58
N PRO A 59 5.49 -15.87 2.90
CA PRO A 59 4.72 -17.12 2.86
C PRO A 59 3.49 -17.11 3.77
N MET A 60 3.66 -16.65 5.02
CA MET A 60 2.55 -16.57 6.00
C MET A 60 1.43 -15.61 5.57
N ILE A 61 1.79 -14.45 5.01
CA ILE A 61 0.79 -13.48 4.54
C ILE A 61 0.07 -14.04 3.32
N TYR A 62 0.82 -14.65 2.40
CA TYR A 62 0.25 -15.25 1.19
C TYR A 62 -0.73 -16.38 1.52
N GLU A 63 -0.37 -17.30 2.42
CA GLU A 63 -1.25 -18.38 2.87
C GLU A 63 -2.52 -17.84 3.56
N LYS A 64 -2.38 -16.85 4.44
CA LYS A 64 -3.51 -16.23 5.13
C LYS A 64 -4.50 -15.54 4.19
N LEU A 65 -4.04 -15.04 3.04
CA LEU A 65 -4.89 -14.37 2.06
C LEU A 65 -5.57 -15.34 1.07
N LEU A 66 -5.21 -16.62 1.10
CA LEU A 66 -5.84 -17.67 0.27
C LEU A 66 -6.92 -18.47 1.01
N GLY A 67 -6.93 -18.45 2.35
CA GLY A 67 -7.94 -19.08 3.20
C GLY A 67 -9.10 -18.15 3.53
#